data_AF-A0A553AXG3-F1
#
_entry.id   AF-A0A553AXG3-F1
#
_cell.length_a   1.000
_cell.length_b   1.000
_cell.length_c   1.000
_cell.angle_alpha   90.00
_cell.angle_beta   90.00
_cell.angle_gamma   90.00
#
_symmetry.space_group_name_H-M   'P 1'
#
loop_
_entity.id
_entity.type
_entity.pdbx_description
1 polymer ?
#
loop_
_entity_poly.entity_id
_entity_poly.type
_entity_poly.pdbx_seq_one_letter_code
_entity_poly.pdbx_strand_id
1 'polypeptide(L)'
;MRLADRIARTPRPATLTGSLLAACMVLGACTVNVGTAPSSPNFFYARLTQDGITGTYDPTGFSSAEVEKAISQICATRRVTRYAEQPAADGRIGFYGYCRGGSEVLMGTTTFNRIGNRLRIEVPGYAEKHRKGDQVWSISL
;
A
#
# COMPACT_ATOMS: atom_id res chain seq x y z
N MET A 1 68.17 -19.61 11.29
CA MET A 1 69.02 -20.79 11.00
C MET A 1 68.23 -22.04 11.34
N ARG A 2 67.96 -22.89 10.31
CA ARG A 2 67.48 -24.29 10.34
C ARG A 2 66.11 -24.58 11.00
N LEU A 3 65.31 -25.56 10.59
CA LEU A 3 64.96 -26.29 9.36
C LEU A 3 63.88 -27.30 9.81
N ALA A 4 63.18 -27.94 8.86
CA ALA A 4 62.24 -29.07 9.02
C ALA A 4 60.80 -28.64 9.34
N ASP A 5 59.89 -28.49 8.36
CA ASP A 5 59.51 -29.45 7.30
C ASP A 5 58.93 -30.75 7.88
N ARG A 6 57.60 -30.81 8.00
CA ARG A 6 56.82 -32.05 7.89
C ARG A 6 55.49 -31.77 7.23
N ILE A 7 55.48 -32.00 5.92
CA ILE A 7 54.31 -32.25 5.09
C ILE A 7 53.69 -33.57 5.53
N ALA A 8 52.42 -33.56 5.94
CA ALA A 8 51.57 -34.75 5.98
C ALA A 8 50.29 -34.45 5.20
N ARG A 9 50.25 -34.94 3.96
CA ARG A 9 49.02 -35.06 3.16
C ARG A 9 48.25 -36.26 3.68
N THR A 10 46.97 -36.06 3.99
CA THR A 10 46.00 -37.16 4.09
C THR A 10 44.71 -36.80 3.34
N PRO A 11 44.02 -37.80 2.78
CA PRO A 11 43.17 -37.66 1.59
C PRO A 11 41.78 -37.08 1.86
N ARG A 12 41.21 -36.46 0.82
CA ARG A 12 39.79 -36.07 0.74
C ARG A 12 38.90 -37.29 0.52
N PRO A 13 37.85 -37.50 1.32
CA PRO A 13 36.61 -38.08 0.84
C PRO A 13 35.61 -36.97 0.53
N ALA A 14 35.15 -36.96 -0.72
CA ALA A 14 34.01 -36.17 -1.17
C ALA A 14 32.74 -36.67 -0.48
N THR A 15 31.93 -35.77 0.05
CA THR A 15 30.54 -36.06 0.39
C THR A 15 29.69 -34.84 0.08
N LEU A 16 29.08 -34.89 -1.10
CA LEU A 16 27.95 -34.08 -1.54
C LEU A 16 26.71 -34.52 -0.75
N THR A 17 26.25 -33.71 0.19
CA THR A 17 24.89 -33.74 0.76
C THR A 17 24.78 -32.49 1.63
N GLY A 18 24.17 -31.40 1.15
CA GLY A 18 22.72 -31.30 1.05
C GLY A 18 22.20 -30.74 2.38
N SER A 19 22.23 -29.41 2.54
CA SER A 19 21.56 -28.72 3.64
C SER A 19 21.06 -27.37 3.13
N LEU A 20 19.91 -27.42 2.45
CA LEU A 20 19.03 -26.27 2.27
C LEU A 20 18.51 -25.89 3.67
N LEU A 21 19.17 -24.92 4.31
CA LEU A 21 18.60 -24.24 5.47
C LEU A 21 17.54 -23.26 4.95
N ALA A 22 16.29 -23.71 5.05
CA ALA A 22 15.09 -22.93 4.76
C ALA A 22 15.06 -21.67 5.65
N ALA A 23 15.31 -20.52 5.04
CA ALA A 23 15.05 -19.22 5.65
C ALA A 23 13.53 -18.98 5.66
N CYS A 24 12.86 -19.40 6.72
CA CYS A 24 11.49 -18.96 7.01
C CYS A 24 11.54 -17.48 7.44
N MET A 25 11.54 -16.58 6.46
CA MET A 25 11.21 -15.17 6.67
C MET A 25 9.73 -15.09 7.04
N VAL A 26 9.45 -15.11 8.34
CA VAL A 26 8.15 -14.69 8.87
C VAL A 26 8.09 -13.16 8.73
N LEU A 27 7.67 -12.69 7.56
CA LEU A 27 7.20 -11.32 7.43
C LEU A 27 5.88 -11.24 8.20
N GLY A 28 5.96 -10.75 9.44
CA GLY A 28 4.81 -10.39 10.24
C GLY A 28 3.92 -9.48 9.42
N ALA A 29 2.72 -9.98 9.10
CA ALA A 29 1.68 -9.21 8.46
C ALA A 29 1.37 -8.00 9.34
N CYS A 30 1.76 -6.81 8.88
CA CYS A 30 1.24 -5.57 9.42
C CYS A 30 -0.27 -5.56 9.14
N THR A 31 -1.07 -5.94 10.13
CA THR A 31 -2.52 -5.77 10.12
C THR A 31 -2.81 -4.28 10.26
N VAL A 32 -2.75 -3.56 9.14
CA VAL A 32 -3.31 -2.23 9.04
C VAL A 32 -4.80 -2.34 9.31
N ASN A 33 -5.20 -1.98 10.53
CA ASN A 33 -6.59 -1.92 10.95
C ASN A 33 -7.25 -0.72 10.25
N VAL A 34 -7.63 -0.94 8.99
CA VAL A 34 -8.42 0.00 8.19
C VAL A 34 -9.83 -0.04 8.75
N GLY A 35 -10.38 1.11 9.17
CA GLY A 35 -11.70 1.20 9.78
C GLY A 35 -12.77 0.51 8.94
N THR A 36 -13.77 -0.07 9.61
CA THR A 36 -14.85 -0.88 9.01
C THR A 36 -15.47 -0.12 7.83
N ALA A 37 -15.18 -0.57 6.61
CA ALA A 37 -15.81 -0.02 5.44
C ALA A 37 -17.32 -0.36 5.52
N PRO A 38 -18.22 0.63 5.39
CA PRO A 38 -19.65 0.37 5.35
C PRO A 38 -20.02 -0.55 4.16
N SER A 39 -21.27 -1.00 4.15
CA SER A 39 -21.78 -2.08 3.29
C SER A 39 -22.28 -1.69 1.89
N SER A 40 -22.17 -0.43 1.45
CA SER A 40 -22.55 -0.04 0.08
C SER A 40 -21.37 -0.20 -0.88
N PRO A 41 -21.59 -0.75 -2.09
CA PRO A 41 -20.56 -0.85 -3.12
C PRO A 41 -20.17 0.51 -3.69
N ASN A 42 -20.98 1.56 -3.47
CA ASN A 42 -20.78 2.89 -4.05
C ASN A 42 -19.80 3.78 -3.28
N PHE A 43 -19.17 3.31 -2.21
CA PHE A 43 -18.11 4.08 -1.56
C PHE A 43 -16.92 3.22 -1.16
N PHE A 44 -15.81 3.88 -0.90
CA PHE A 44 -14.68 3.32 -0.18
C PHE A 44 -14.00 4.39 0.67
N TYR A 45 -13.18 3.94 1.62
CA TYR A 45 -12.38 4.80 2.48
C TYR A 45 -10.91 4.57 2.18
N ALA A 46 -10.14 5.65 2.21
CA ALA A 46 -8.70 5.58 2.20
C ALA A 46 -8.15 6.26 3.45
N ARG A 47 -7.28 5.57 4.18
CA ARG A 47 -6.47 6.14 5.24
C ARG A 47 -5.16 6.65 4.65
N LEU A 48 -4.91 7.93 4.86
CA LEU A 48 -3.68 8.60 4.52
C LEU A 48 -2.75 8.57 5.72
N THR A 49 -1.59 7.96 5.49
CA THR A 49 -0.51 7.84 6.46
C THR A 49 0.75 8.48 5.89
N GLN A 50 1.79 8.63 6.71
CA GLN A 50 3.08 9.13 6.25
C GLN A 50 3.72 8.19 5.21
N ASP A 51 3.41 6.89 5.29
CA ASP A 51 3.96 5.84 4.44
C ASP A 51 3.15 5.62 3.15
N GLY A 52 2.00 6.28 2.99
CA GLY A 52 1.15 6.16 1.81
C GLY A 52 -0.35 6.12 2.13
N ILE A 53 -1.11 5.68 1.14
CA ILE A 53 -2.56 5.65 1.13
C ILE A 53 -2.99 4.18 1.15
N THR A 54 -3.80 3.78 2.12
CA THR A 54 -4.31 2.41 2.23
C THR A 54 -5.82 2.41 2.33
N GLY A 55 -6.48 1.38 1.82
CA GLY A 55 -7.92 1.28 1.93
C GLY A 55 -8.45 -0.05 1.43
N THR A 56 -9.78 -0.16 1.39
CA THR A 56 -10.48 -1.31 0.82
C THR A 56 -11.69 -0.85 0.02
N TYR A 57 -11.88 -1.38 -1.18
CA TYR A 57 -13.05 -1.09 -2.01
C TYR A 57 -13.82 -2.38 -2.36
N ASP A 58 -15.08 -2.20 -2.76
CA ASP A 58 -15.90 -3.28 -3.30
C ASP A 58 -15.71 -3.35 -4.82
N PRO A 59 -15.18 -4.45 -5.38
CA PRO A 59 -14.91 -4.57 -6.81
C PRO A 59 -16.18 -4.60 -7.68
N THR A 60 -17.37 -4.76 -7.08
CA THR A 60 -18.64 -4.66 -7.80
C THR A 60 -19.04 -3.20 -8.08
N GLY A 61 -18.54 -2.25 -7.28
CA GLY A 61 -18.82 -0.82 -7.41
C GLY A 61 -17.66 0.02 -7.93
N PHE A 62 -16.43 -0.50 -7.91
CA PHE A 62 -15.24 0.19 -8.41
C PHE A 62 -14.28 -0.75 -9.12
N SER A 63 -13.73 -0.28 -10.23
CA SER A 63 -12.56 -0.89 -10.86
C SER A 63 -11.25 -0.40 -10.24
N SER A 64 -10.20 -1.21 -10.36
CA SER A 64 -8.84 -0.86 -9.96
C SER A 64 -8.39 0.51 -10.51
N ALA A 65 -8.64 0.76 -11.80
CA ALA A 65 -8.30 2.00 -12.47
C ALA A 65 -9.06 3.22 -11.92
N GLU A 66 -10.33 3.06 -11.56
CA GLU A 66 -11.11 4.13 -10.94
C GLU A 66 -10.59 4.46 -9.53
N VAL A 67 -10.18 3.45 -8.76
CA VAL A 67 -9.60 3.64 -7.42
C VAL A 67 -8.25 4.34 -7.51
N GLU A 68 -7.37 3.89 -8.40
CA GLU A 68 -6.08 4.55 -8.63
C GLU A 68 -6.24 6.01 -9.09
N LYS A 69 -7.15 6.24 -10.04
CA LYS A 69 -7.50 7.60 -10.51
C LYS A 69 -8.07 8.46 -9.36
N ALA A 70 -8.92 7.89 -8.51
CA ALA A 70 -9.50 8.58 -7.37
C ALA A 70 -8.43 9.03 -6.37
N ILE A 71 -7.57 8.10 -5.93
CA ILE A 71 -6.51 8.41 -4.96
C ILE A 71 -5.40 9.28 -5.59
N SER A 72 -5.26 9.31 -6.92
CA SER A 72 -4.36 10.26 -7.56
C SER A 72 -4.74 11.72 -7.25
N GLN A 73 -6.03 12.02 -7.04
CA GLN A 73 -6.51 13.39 -6.81
C GLN A 73 -6.04 13.99 -5.48
N ILE A 74 -5.62 13.17 -4.53
CA ILE A 74 -5.10 13.61 -3.22
C ILE A 74 -3.57 13.67 -3.19
N CYS A 75 -2.90 13.22 -4.25
CA CYS A 75 -1.45 13.38 -4.42
C CYS A 75 -1.10 14.79 -4.89
N ALA A 76 -0.01 15.37 -4.38
CA ALA A 76 0.42 16.71 -4.76
C ALA A 76 0.74 16.87 -6.26
N THR A 77 1.19 15.79 -6.90
CA THR A 77 1.47 15.78 -8.35
C THR A 77 0.33 15.22 -9.19
N ARG A 78 -0.83 14.95 -8.56
CA ARG A 78 -1.96 14.20 -9.13
C ARG A 78 -1.58 12.86 -9.73
N ARG A 79 -0.52 12.22 -9.20
CA ARG A 79 0.02 10.96 -9.71
C ARG A 79 0.35 10.02 -8.56
N VAL A 80 -0.14 8.79 -8.70
CA VAL A 80 0.29 7.65 -7.90
C VAL A 80 1.53 7.06 -8.54
N THR A 81 2.55 6.75 -7.75
CA THR A 81 3.82 6.20 -8.24
C THR A 81 4.02 4.73 -7.93
N ARG A 82 3.28 4.21 -6.96
CA ARG A 82 3.13 2.78 -6.72
C ARG A 82 1.69 2.53 -6.36
N TYR A 83 1.09 1.56 -7.02
CA TYR A 83 -0.24 1.09 -6.73
C TYR A 83 -0.21 -0.44 -6.67
N ALA A 84 -0.78 -1.01 -5.62
CA ALA A 84 -0.82 -2.44 -5.39
C ALA A 84 -2.15 -2.82 -4.77
N GLU A 85 -2.64 -4.00 -5.14
CA GLU A 85 -3.89 -4.56 -4.65
C GLU A 85 -3.67 -5.96 -4.12
N GLN A 86 -4.49 -6.34 -3.15
CA GLN A 86 -4.55 -7.69 -2.62
C GLN A 86 -5.99 -8.03 -2.23
N PRO A 87 -6.40 -9.31 -2.32
CA PRO A 87 -7.66 -9.74 -1.77
C PRO A 87 -7.78 -9.36 -0.29
N ALA A 88 -8.93 -8.84 0.12
CA ALA A 88 -9.28 -8.58 1.50
C ALA A 88 -10.45 -9.49 1.92
N ALA A 89 -10.88 -9.37 3.19
CA ALA A 89 -12.04 -10.08 3.69
C ALA A 89 -13.31 -9.71 2.91
N ASP A 90 -14.31 -10.60 2.95
CA ASP A 90 -15.66 -10.37 2.42
C ASP A 90 -15.72 -10.04 0.92
N GLY A 91 -14.77 -10.56 0.13
CA GLY A 91 -14.72 -10.34 -1.32
C GLY A 91 -14.29 -8.94 -1.74
N ARG A 92 -13.80 -8.12 -0.79
CA ARG A 92 -13.29 -6.78 -1.04
C ARG A 92 -11.85 -6.84 -1.55
N ILE A 93 -11.39 -5.74 -2.14
CA ILE A 93 -10.00 -5.57 -2.54
C ILE A 93 -9.35 -4.53 -1.64
N GLY A 94 -8.28 -4.92 -0.95
CA GLY A 94 -7.40 -4.02 -0.24
C GLY A 94 -6.41 -3.40 -1.21
N PHE A 95 -6.13 -2.10 -1.06
CA PHE A 95 -5.16 -1.39 -1.90
C PHE A 95 -4.15 -0.61 -1.07
N TYR A 96 -2.99 -0.41 -1.68
CA TYR A 96 -1.94 0.49 -1.24
C TYR A 96 -1.51 1.39 -2.39
N GLY A 97 -1.42 2.69 -2.13
CA GLY A 97 -0.97 3.72 -3.08
C GLY A 97 0.12 4.60 -2.47
N TYR A 98 1.09 5.02 -3.28
CA TYR A 98 2.14 5.95 -2.86
C TYR A 98 2.21 7.18 -3.77
N CYS A 99 2.07 8.37 -3.17
CA CYS A 99 2.21 9.65 -3.87
C CYS A 99 3.67 10.13 -3.82
N ARG A 100 4.29 10.35 -4.99
CA ARG A 100 5.61 10.99 -5.05
C ARG A 100 5.48 12.47 -4.71
N GLY A 101 6.24 12.91 -3.71
CA GLY A 101 6.17 14.28 -3.17
C GLY A 101 5.14 14.44 -2.04
N GLY A 102 4.50 13.35 -1.60
CA GLY A 102 3.50 13.38 -0.51
C GLY A 102 2.08 13.68 -0.98
N SER A 103 1.18 13.85 -0.01
CA SER A 103 -0.21 14.25 -0.23
C SER A 103 -0.39 15.74 0.02
N GLU A 104 -1.30 16.37 -0.75
CA GLU A 104 -1.72 17.77 -0.54
C GLU A 104 -2.68 17.93 0.65
N VAL A 105 -3.17 16.80 1.13
CA VAL A 105 -4.19 16.67 2.16
C VAL A 105 -3.57 16.20 3.48
N LEU A 106 -4.21 16.58 4.60
CA LEU A 106 -3.76 16.16 5.91
C LEU A 106 -3.93 14.64 6.10
N MET A 107 -3.08 14.05 6.95
CA MET A 107 -3.24 12.65 7.37
C MET A 107 -4.62 12.45 7.99
N GLY A 108 -5.28 11.34 7.66
CA GLY A 108 -6.64 11.08 8.09
C GLY A 108 -7.36 10.07 7.20
N THR A 109 -8.68 10.00 7.35
CA THR A 109 -9.52 9.12 6.53
C THR A 109 -10.26 9.95 5.49
N THR A 110 -9.99 9.72 4.21
CA THR A 110 -10.72 10.28 3.08
C THR A 110 -11.85 9.34 2.66
N THR A 111 -13.01 9.92 2.37
CA THR A 111 -14.19 9.19 1.87
C THR A 111 -14.34 9.44 0.37
N PHE A 112 -14.58 8.37 -0.38
CA PHE A 112 -14.86 8.42 -1.81
C PHE A 112 -16.25 7.84 -2.05
N ASN A 113 -17.17 8.62 -2.62
CA ASN A 113 -18.56 8.22 -2.82
C ASN A 113 -18.98 8.43 -4.29
N ARG A 114 -19.40 7.37 -4.96
CA ARG A 114 -19.88 7.40 -6.35
C ARG A 114 -21.32 7.92 -6.38
N ILE A 115 -21.53 8.96 -7.18
CA ILE A 115 -22.84 9.58 -7.42
C ILE A 115 -23.03 9.64 -8.95
N GLY A 116 -23.68 8.61 -9.50
CA GLY A 116 -23.79 8.44 -10.96
C GLY A 116 -22.42 8.26 -11.60
N ASN A 117 -22.08 9.10 -12.59
CA ASN A 117 -20.78 9.08 -13.26
C ASN A 117 -19.72 10.00 -12.61
N ARG A 118 -19.94 10.39 -11.35
CA ARG A 118 -19.04 11.26 -10.60
C ARG A 118 -18.60 10.60 -9.31
N LEU A 119 -17.39 10.92 -8.89
CA LEU A 119 -16.85 10.55 -7.59
C LEU A 119 -16.72 11.78 -6.73
N ARG A 120 -17.48 11.83 -5.63
CA ARG A 120 -17.35 12.82 -4.58
C ARG A 120 -16.24 12.39 -3.62
N ILE A 121 -15.30 13.30 -3.38
CA ILE A 121 -14.13 13.08 -2.54
C ILE A 121 -14.24 14.01 -1.34
N GLU A 122 -14.20 13.46 -0.14
CA GLU A 122 -14.31 14.20 1.12
C GLU A 122 -13.06 13.97 1.97
N VAL A 123 -12.34 15.04 2.27
CA VAL A 123 -11.05 14.98 2.96
C VAL A 123 -11.10 15.73 4.29
N PRO A 124 -10.53 15.16 5.37
CA PRO A 124 -10.38 15.84 6.65
C PRO A 124 -9.24 16.88 6.57
N GLY A 125 -9.54 18.03 5.96
CA GLY A 125 -8.64 19.18 5.88
C GLY A 125 -7.47 19.09 4.87
N TYR A 126 -7.01 20.25 4.41
CA TYR A 126 -5.96 20.43 3.39
C TYR A 126 -4.66 20.98 4.02
N ALA A 127 -3.49 20.56 3.53
CA ALA A 127 -2.20 20.97 4.10
C ALA A 127 -1.69 22.33 3.56
N GLU A 128 -2.24 22.85 2.47
CA GLU A 128 -1.84 24.17 1.96
C GLU A 128 -2.47 25.32 2.76
N LYS A 129 -1.75 25.73 3.82
CA LYS A 129 -1.56 27.07 4.40
C LYS A 129 -2.73 28.08 4.60
N HIS A 130 -3.95 27.92 4.10
CA HIS A 130 -4.95 29.01 4.13
C HIS A 130 -6.45 28.67 4.27
N ARG A 131 -6.88 27.46 4.64
CA ARG A 131 -8.31 27.25 4.96
C ARG A 131 -8.57 26.15 5.99
N LYS A 132 -9.02 26.53 7.20
CA LYS A 132 -9.56 25.60 8.20
C LYS A 132 -10.90 25.07 7.70
N GLY A 133 -11.01 23.76 7.46
CA GLY A 133 -12.28 23.08 7.19
C GLY A 133 -12.14 21.88 6.26
N ASP A 134 -13.11 20.97 6.33
CA ASP A 134 -13.23 19.83 5.42
C ASP A 134 -13.36 20.33 3.97
N GLN A 135 -12.74 19.61 3.04
CA GLN A 135 -12.84 19.89 1.61
C GLN A 135 -13.64 18.78 0.94
N VAL A 136 -14.56 19.20 0.08
CA VAL A 136 -15.40 18.32 -0.72
C VAL A 136 -15.32 18.75 -2.16
N TRP A 137 -14.95 17.84 -3.05
CA TRP A 137 -14.99 18.07 -4.49
C TRP A 137 -15.48 16.84 -5.24
N SER A 138 -15.62 16.94 -6.55
CA SER A 138 -16.03 15.81 -7.38
C SER A 138 -15.24 15.73 -8.67
N ILE A 139 -14.96 14.50 -9.10
CA ILE A 139 -14.34 14.21 -10.39
C ILE A 139 -15.26 13.36 -11.25
N SER A 140 -15.06 13.40 -12.57
CA SER A 140 -15.67 12.42 -13.48
C SER A 140 -14.88 11.13 -13.45
N LEU A 141 -15.58 10.01 -13.32
CA LEU A 141 -15.00 8.67 -13.39
C LEU A 141 -14.61 8.33 -14.83
#